data_AF-I7BX33-F1
#
_entry.id   AF-I7BX33-F1
#
_cell.length_a   1.000
_cell.length_b   1.000
_cell.length_c   1.000
_cell.angle_alpha   90.00
_cell.angle_beta   90.00
_cell.angle_gamma   90.00
#
_symmetry.space_group_name_H-M   'P 1'
#
loop_
_entity.id
_entity.type
_entity.pdbx_description
1 polymer ?
#
loop_
_entity_poly.entity_id
_entity_poly.type
_entity_poly.pdbx_seq_one_letter_code
_entity_poly.pdbx_strand_id
1 'polypeptide(L)'
;MLQPKRTKFRKVHRGRLKGKKVKTLLFGDLGLEALEPCWLTGRQIEAGRRVLSRITKRGGRISIRPFPDKSVTYRPPETRMG
;
A
#
# COMPACT_ATOMS: atom_id res chain seq x y z
N MET A 1 3.27 11.14 2.67
CA MET A 1 2.84 9.72 2.59
C MET A 1 1.47 9.68 1.92
N LEU A 2 1.21 8.67 1.10
CA LEU A 2 -0.08 8.52 0.40
C LEU A 2 -1.21 8.30 1.42
N GLN A 3 -2.28 9.09 1.32
CA GLN A 3 -3.47 8.98 2.16
C GLN A 3 -4.69 9.59 1.44
N PRO A 4 -5.89 9.04 1.60
CA PRO A 4 -7.11 9.65 1.05
C PRO A 4 -7.38 11.02 1.67
N LYS A 5 -7.74 12.00 0.83
CA LYS A 5 -8.04 13.38 1.25
C LYS A 5 -9.31 13.48 2.10
N ARG A 6 -10.35 12.72 1.77
CA ARG A 6 -11.65 12.72 2.47
C ARG A 6 -12.17 11.30 2.58
N THR A 7 -12.66 10.92 3.76
CA THR A 7 -13.33 9.64 4.01
C THR A 7 -14.67 9.88 4.70
N LYS A 8 -15.68 9.06 4.39
CA LYS A 8 -17.01 9.15 5.02
C LYS A 8 -16.97 8.71 6.49
N PHE A 9 -16.21 7.65 6.77
CA PHE A 9 -16.07 7.08 8.12
C PHE A 9 -14.59 6.97 8.49
N ARG A 10 -14.27 7.29 9.76
CA ARG A 10 -12.88 7.26 10.25
C ARG A 10 -12.40 5.84 10.58
N LYS A 11 -13.29 4.98 11.09
CA LYS A 11 -12.99 3.61 11.52
C LYS A 11 -13.65 2.62 10.56
N VAL A 12 -12.89 1.62 10.13
CA VAL A 12 -13.35 0.57 9.21
C VAL A 12 -12.95 -0.80 9.74
N HIS A 13 -13.72 -1.83 9.43
CA HIS A 13 -13.39 -3.21 9.78
C HIS A 13 -12.15 -3.69 9.02
N ARG A 14 -11.30 -4.51 9.67
CA ARG A 14 -10.09 -5.08 9.05
C ARG A 14 -10.41 -5.94 7.81
N GLY A 15 -11.56 -6.60 7.79
CA GLY A 15 -11.91 -7.52 6.70
C GLY A 15 -10.98 -8.74 6.66
N ARG A 16 -11.07 -9.54 5.59
CA ARG A 16 -10.29 -10.77 5.43
C ARG A 16 -9.67 -10.81 4.04
N LEU A 17 -8.37 -11.10 3.97
CA LEU A 17 -7.65 -11.31 2.71
C LEU A 17 -7.92 -12.76 2.27
N LYS A 18 -8.67 -12.95 1.18
CA LYS A 18 -8.94 -14.25 0.56
C LYS A 18 -8.84 -14.13 -0.96
N GLY A 19 -8.58 -15.26 -1.62
CA GLY A 19 -8.55 -15.37 -3.08
C GLY A 19 -7.21 -14.97 -3.70
N LYS A 20 -7.08 -15.25 -5.00
CA LYS A 20 -5.93 -14.86 -5.82
C LYS A 20 -6.36 -13.75 -6.76
N LYS A 21 -5.56 -12.68 -6.82
CA LYS A 21 -5.81 -11.57 -7.75
C LYS A 21 -4.73 -11.57 -8.81
N VAL A 22 -5.03 -12.18 -9.96
CA VAL A 22 -4.17 -12.07 -11.14
C VAL A 22 -4.45 -10.73 -11.80
N LYS A 23 -3.42 -9.92 -12.01
CA LYS A 23 -3.54 -8.63 -12.69
C LYS A 23 -2.50 -8.56 -13.80
N THR A 24 -2.93 -8.18 -14.99
CA THR A 24 -2.04 -7.93 -16.12
C THR A 24 -1.26 -6.63 -15.95
N LEU A 25 -0.11 -6.54 -16.63
CA LEU A 25 0.66 -5.31 -16.75
C LEU A 25 -0.14 -4.33 -17.65
N LEU A 26 -0.47 -3.15 -17.14
CA LEU A 26 -1.20 -2.13 -17.91
C LEU A 26 -0.28 -1.02 -18.44
N PHE A 27 0.84 -0.77 -17.76
CA PHE A 27 1.75 0.32 -18.06
C PHE A 27 3.20 -0.14 -17.87
N GLY A 28 4.06 0.31 -18.79
CA GLY A 28 5.48 -0.03 -18.82
C GLY A 28 5.73 -1.42 -19.40
N ASP A 29 7.01 -1.76 -19.52
CA ASP A 29 7.46 -3.04 -20.09
C ASP A 29 7.70 -4.09 -19.00
N LEU A 30 7.97 -3.64 -17.77
CA LEU A 30 8.32 -4.48 -16.62
C LEU A 30 7.41 -4.16 -15.42
N GLY A 31 7.17 -5.17 -14.59
CA GLY A 31 6.36 -5.03 -13.38
C GLY A 31 6.77 -5.96 -12.26
N LEU A 32 6.44 -5.55 -11.03
CA LEU A 32 6.63 -6.33 -9.83
C LEU A 32 5.27 -6.85 -9.36
N GLU A 33 5.14 -8.18 -9.24
CA GLU A 33 3.94 -8.86 -8.78
C GLU A 33 4.13 -9.41 -7.36
N ALA A 34 3.07 -9.31 -6.55
CA ALA A 34 3.05 -9.91 -5.22
C ALA A 34 2.56 -11.36 -5.32
N LEU A 35 3.34 -12.30 -4.79
CA LEU A 35 2.98 -13.72 -4.80
C LEU A 35 2.03 -14.09 -3.66
N GLU A 36 2.10 -13.35 -2.54
CA GLU A 36 1.37 -13.64 -1.31
C GLU A 36 0.44 -12.51 -0.89
N PRO A 37 -0.69 -12.83 -0.22
CA PRO A 37 -1.58 -11.82 0.33
C PRO A 37 -0.94 -11.12 1.53
N CYS A 38 -0.74 -9.82 1.43
CA CYS A 38 -0.17 -9.02 2.51
C CYS A 38 -0.88 -7.68 2.71
N TRP A 39 -0.73 -7.12 3.91
CA TRP A 39 -1.10 -5.74 4.20
C TRP A 39 0.07 -4.82 3.85
N LEU A 40 -0.14 -3.90 2.92
CA LEU A 40 0.88 -2.97 2.48
C LEU A 40 0.62 -1.57 3.04
N THR A 41 1.60 -1.03 3.76
CA THR A 41 1.52 0.30 4.37
C THR A 41 2.02 1.39 3.41
N GLY A 42 1.53 2.62 3.57
CA GLY A 42 2.02 3.77 2.80
C GLY A 42 3.52 4.04 2.99
N ARG A 43 4.11 3.63 4.13
CA ARG A 43 5.56 3.76 4.38
C ARG A 43 6.37 2.79 3.52
N GLN A 44 5.91 1.54 3.41
CA GLN A 44 6.57 0.52 2.59
C GLN A 44 6.54 0.88 1.10
N ILE A 45 5.41 1.40 0.61
CA ILE A 45 5.29 1.88 -0.77
C ILE A 45 6.30 3.00 -1.04
N GLU A 46 6.39 3.97 -0.13
CA GLU A 46 7.31 5.10 -0.28
C GLU A 46 8.78 4.67 -0.18
N ALA A 47 9.11 3.75 0.72
CA ALA A 47 10.45 3.18 0.82
C ALA A 47 10.87 2.50 -0.49
N GLY A 48 10.01 1.63 -1.04
CA GLY A 48 10.26 0.96 -2.33
C GLY A 48 10.42 1.96 -3.48
N ARG A 49 9.50 2.93 -3.59
CA ARG A 49 9.56 3.99 -4.61
C ARG A 49 10.86 4.78 -4.54
N ARG A 50 11.28 5.17 -3.35
CA ARG A 50 12.51 5.96 -3.13
C ARG A 50 13.76 5.17 -3.54
N VAL A 51 13.80 3.87 -3.23
CA VAL A 51 14.91 2.99 -3.64
C VAL A 51 14.95 2.83 -5.16
N LEU A 52 13.82 2.52 -5.79
CA LEU A 52 13.74 2.38 -7.26
C LEU A 52 14.18 3.66 -7.96
N SER A 53 13.66 4.82 -7.53
CA SER A 53 14.04 6.12 -8.10
C SER A 53 15.52 6.45 -7.93
N ARG A 54 16.15 5.98 -6.84
CA ARG A 54 17.59 6.15 -6.61
C ARG A 54 18.42 5.27 -7.55
N ILE A 55 18.04 4.00 -7.69
CA ILE A 55 18.75 3.03 -8.53
C ILE A 55 18.68 3.42 -9.99
N THR A 56 17.51 3.86 -10.47
CA THR A 56 17.35 4.32 -11.85
C THR A 56 17.95 5.71 -12.11
N LYS A 57 18.61 6.33 -11.11
CA LYS A 57 19.15 7.71 -11.18
C LYS A 57 18.09 8.73 -11.62
N ARG A 58 16.83 8.54 -11.21
CA ARG A 58 15.64 9.29 -11.66
C ARG A 58 15.36 9.22 -13.16
N GLY A 59 16.01 8.31 -13.88
CA GLY A 59 15.66 7.93 -15.24
C GLY A 59 14.45 7.00 -15.27
N GLY A 60 13.67 7.12 -16.34
CA GLY A 60 12.48 6.30 -16.57
C GLY A 60 11.24 6.74 -15.79
N ARG A 61 10.10 6.17 -16.18
CA ARG A 61 8.78 6.44 -15.56
C ARG A 61 8.41 5.28 -14.63
N ILE A 62 8.28 5.59 -13.33
CA ILE A 62 7.86 4.61 -12.31
C ILE A 62 6.39 4.87 -11.97
N SER A 63 5.54 3.86 -12.21
CA SER A 63 4.10 3.93 -11.91
C SER A 63 3.75 3.03 -10.72
N ILE A 64 3.22 3.62 -9.65
CA ILE A 64 2.75 2.88 -8.47
C ILE A 64 1.28 2.55 -8.63
N ARG A 65 0.94 1.26 -8.55
CA ARG A 65 -0.44 0.77 -8.65
C ARG A 65 -1.20 0.64 -7.32
N PRO A 66 -0.59 0.23 -6.19
CA PRO A 66 -1.30 0.18 -4.92
C PRO A 66 -1.44 1.57 -4.28
N PHE A 67 -2.58 1.82 -3.64
CA PHE A 67 -2.82 3.03 -2.85
C PHE A 67 -3.40 2.66 -1.48
N PRO A 68 -2.88 3.21 -0.36
CA PRO A 68 -3.36 2.92 0.98
C PRO A 68 -4.59 3.78 1.33
N ASP A 69 -5.77 3.33 0.91
CA ASP A 69 -7.06 3.98 1.20
C ASP A 69 -7.64 3.58 2.57
N LYS A 70 -7.30 2.39 3.06
CA LYS A 70 -7.90 1.80 4.26
C LYS A 70 -7.25 2.28 5.55
N SER A 71 -8.05 2.81 6.50
CA SER A 71 -7.58 3.17 7.83
C SER A 71 -7.40 1.95 8.75
N VAL A 72 -6.36 1.97 9.58
CA VAL A 72 -6.08 0.96 10.61
C VAL A 72 -5.98 1.67 11.95
N THR A 73 -6.70 1.17 12.96
CA THR A 73 -6.72 1.75 14.31
C THR A 73 -5.93 0.88 15.30
N TYR A 74 -5.37 1.54 16.32
CA TYR A 74 -4.61 0.93 17.39
C TYR A 74 -5.04 1.57 18.73
N ARG A 75 -4.97 0.81 19.81
CA ARG A 75 -5.25 1.30 21.18
C ARG A 75 -3.93 1.73 21.82
N PRO A 76 -3.88 2.85 22.56
CA PRO A 76 -2.65 3.27 23.23
C PRO A 76 -2.09 2.19 24.17
N PRO A 77 -0.77 2.19 24.41
CA PRO A 77 -0.19 1.35 25.46
C PRO A 77 -0.84 1.65 26.82
N GLU A 78 -0.83 0.65 27.72
CA GLU A 78 -1.33 0.76 29.12
C GLU A 78 -2.84 0.99 29.29
N THR A 79 -3.62 0.93 28.21
CA THR A 79 -5.09 1.01 28.28
C THR A 79 -5.72 -0.37 28.49
N ARG A 80 -6.69 -0.47 29.42
CA ARG A 80 -7.51 -1.68 29.59
C ARG A 80 -8.45 -1.86 28.40
N MET A 81 -8.92 -3.10 28.21
CA MET A 81 -9.97 -3.38 27.24
C MET A 81 -11.31 -2.83 27.74
N GLY A 82 -12.06 -2.17 26.86
CA GLY A 82 -13.39 -1.60 27.16
C GLY A 82 -13.63 -0.39 26.30
#